data_AF-A0A496QB20-F1
#
_entry.id   AF-A0A496QB20-F1
#
_cell.length_a   1.000
_cell.length_b   1.000
_cell.length_c   1.000
_cell.angle_alpha   90.00
_cell.angle_beta   90.00
_cell.angle_gamma   90.00
#
_symmetry.space_group_name_H-M   'P 1'
#
loop_
_entity.id
_entity.type
_entity.pdbx_description
1 polymer ?
#
loop_
_entity_poly.entity_id
_entity_poly.type
_entity_poly.pdbx_seq_one_letter_code
_entity_poly.pdbx_strand_id
1 'polypeptide(L)'
;MGYSSNMLFVSFTYFPMGQVNRLIPGIYLDSKSAGMYTISDTVAQLSVFFFTTFSSIFAAIISELYHTGDRETLAKMYADITRWIVSLTLPLAIWMLAFPEQILSIFGKEYTQAKYVLMFLAIGQWWRSWGERGRGLSSLEGSLEKKVYNSRSFSLGFFA
;
A
#
# COMPACT_ATOMS: atom_id res chain seq x y z
N MET A 1 30.10 -2.24 3.57
CA MET A 1 29.16 -1.93 4.66
C MET A 1 28.17 -0.79 4.32
N GLY A 2 27.85 -0.54 3.03
CA GLY A 2 27.14 0.71 2.62
C GLY A 2 25.64 0.62 2.32
N TYR A 3 25.07 -0.57 2.05
CA TYR A 3 23.65 -0.69 1.65
C TYR A 3 22.73 -1.15 2.79
N SER A 4 23.16 -2.12 3.61
CA SER A 4 22.40 -2.56 4.78
C SER A 4 22.28 -1.46 5.84
N SER A 5 23.34 -0.67 6.06
CA SER A 5 23.33 0.50 6.95
C SER A 5 22.29 1.54 6.51
N ASN A 6 22.27 1.88 5.22
CA ASN A 6 21.27 2.79 4.65
C ASN A 6 19.85 2.21 4.78
N MET A 7 19.65 0.91 4.53
CA MET A 7 18.34 0.28 4.70
C MET A 7 17.87 0.23 6.15
N LEU A 8 18.78 0.02 7.11
CA LEU A 8 18.45 0.10 8.54
C LEU A 8 18.04 1.51 8.96
N PHE A 9 18.76 2.53 8.46
CA PHE A 9 18.44 3.93 8.75
C PHE A 9 17.07 4.34 8.19
N VAL A 10 16.77 3.90 6.97
CA VAL A 10 15.47 4.10 6.33
C VAL A 10 14.36 3.38 7.11
N SER A 11 14.58 2.12 7.51
CA SER A 11 13.60 1.35 8.29
C SER A 11 13.35 1.96 9.68
N PHE A 12 14.41 2.43 10.34
CA PHE A 12 14.33 3.15 11.60
C PHE A 12 13.53 4.45 11.49
N THR A 13 13.62 5.14 10.36
CA THR A 13 12.86 6.38 10.09
C THR A 13 11.37 6.10 9.87
N TYR A 14 11.04 5.00 9.18
CA TYR A 14 9.65 4.65 8.88
C TYR A 14 8.86 4.15 10.10
N PHE A 15 9.53 3.48 11.06
CA PHE A 15 8.88 2.95 12.26
C PHE A 15 8.12 4.01 13.08
N PRO A 16 8.73 5.12 13.55
CA PRO A 16 8.02 6.14 14.29
C PRO A 16 6.95 6.82 13.43
N MET A 17 7.19 6.99 12.13
CA MET A 17 6.22 7.56 11.19
C MET A 17 4.89 6.78 11.16
N GLY A 18 4.95 5.45 11.29
CA GLY A 18 3.75 4.61 11.42
C GLY A 18 3.04 4.72 12.77
N GLN A 19 3.78 5.02 13.85
CA GLN A 19 3.24 5.07 15.21
C GLN A 19 2.74 6.46 15.63
N VAL A 20 3.22 7.53 14.98
CA VAL A 20 2.81 8.92 15.26
C VAL A 20 1.29 9.08 15.15
N ASN A 21 0.66 8.39 14.19
CA ASN A 21 -0.78 8.44 13.99
C ASN A 21 -1.58 7.88 15.18
N ARG A 22 -0.99 7.01 16.02
CA ARG A 22 -1.59 6.51 17.27
C ARG A 22 -1.19 7.34 18.49
N LEU A 23 0.04 7.85 18.53
CA LEU A 23 0.56 8.59 19.67
C LEU A 23 -0.13 9.94 19.85
N ILE A 24 -0.40 10.67 18.77
CA ILE A 24 -1.03 12.00 18.86
C ILE A 24 -2.43 11.90 19.49
N PRO A 25 -3.35 11.03 19.03
CA PRO A 25 -4.64 10.86 19.71
C PRO A 25 -4.51 10.36 21.16
N GLY A 26 -3.52 9.51 21.44
CA GLY A 26 -3.30 8.96 22.78
C GLY A 26 -2.84 9.98 23.83
N ILE A 27 -2.17 11.06 23.42
CA ILE A 27 -1.69 12.11 24.33
C ILE A 27 -2.73 13.23 24.49
N TYR A 28 -3.56 13.47 23.47
CA TYR A 28 -4.48 14.61 23.42
C TYR A 28 -5.95 14.24 23.72
N LEU A 29 -6.36 12.98 23.60
CA LEU A 29 -7.73 12.55 23.91
C LEU A 29 -7.80 11.80 25.24
N ASP A 30 -8.97 11.92 25.88
CA ASP A 30 -9.33 11.13 27.06
C ASP A 30 -9.15 9.62 26.80
N SER A 31 -8.76 8.84 27.82
CA SER A 31 -8.36 7.43 27.63
C SER A 31 -9.43 6.60 26.89
N LYS A 32 -10.71 6.94 27.06
CA LYS A 32 -11.83 6.31 26.34
C LYS A 32 -11.78 6.55 24.83
N SER A 33 -11.58 7.80 24.41
CA SER A 33 -11.53 8.17 22.99
C SER A 33 -10.22 7.74 22.32
N ALA A 34 -9.10 7.73 23.06
CA ALA A 34 -7.83 7.17 22.58
C ALA A 34 -7.93 5.65 22.33
N GLY A 35 -8.61 4.90 23.20
CA GLY A 35 -8.90 3.48 23.01
C GLY A 35 -9.75 3.21 21.78
N MET A 36 -10.81 4.01 21.58
CA MET A 36 -11.66 3.97 20.39
C MET A 36 -10.90 4.17 19.08
N TYR A 37 -10.00 5.16 19.05
CA TYR A 37 -9.14 5.41 17.89
C TYR A 37 -8.18 4.25 17.64
N THR A 38 -7.54 3.73 18.69
CA THR A 38 -6.55 2.64 18.58
C THR A 38 -7.15 1.36 18.01
N ILE A 39 -8.37 1.01 18.44
CA ILE A 39 -9.09 -0.16 17.89
C ILE A 39 -9.46 0.07 16.43
N SER A 40 -10.03 1.24 16.11
CA SER A 40 -10.38 1.60 14.73
C SER A 40 -9.18 1.56 13.80
N ASP A 41 -8.04 2.08 14.25
CA ASP A 41 -6.79 2.05 13.51
C ASP A 41 -6.22 0.64 13.37
N THR A 42 -6.32 -0.21 14.40
CA THR A 42 -5.91 -1.62 14.30
C THR A 42 -6.73 -2.38 13.26
N VAL A 43 -8.04 -2.17 13.24
CA VAL A 43 -8.94 -2.74 12.22
C VAL A 43 -8.57 -2.22 10.83
N ALA A 44 -8.29 -0.92 10.68
CA ALA A 44 -7.87 -0.36 9.40
C ALA A 44 -6.51 -0.92 8.92
N GLN A 45 -5.55 -1.10 9.83
CA GLN A 45 -4.25 -1.68 9.52
C GLN A 45 -4.34 -3.14 9.10
N LEU A 46 -5.27 -3.93 9.65
CA LEU A 46 -5.48 -5.31 9.25
C LEU A 46 -5.81 -5.42 7.75
N SER A 47 -6.62 -4.49 7.23
CA SER A 47 -6.95 -4.45 5.79
C SER A 47 -5.75 -4.06 4.92
N VAL A 48 -4.93 -3.12 5.39
CA VAL A 48 -3.66 -2.78 4.73
C VAL A 48 -2.71 -3.98 4.73
N PHE A 49 -2.63 -4.72 5.83
CA PHE A 49 -1.80 -5.91 5.94
C PHE A 49 -2.16 -6.96 4.88
N PHE A 50 -3.45 -7.26 4.71
CA PHE A 50 -3.91 -8.13 3.62
C PHE A 50 -3.47 -7.59 2.25
N PHE A 51 -3.73 -6.30 1.97
CA PHE A 51 -3.34 -5.67 0.72
C PHE A 51 -1.82 -5.80 0.44
N THR A 52 -0.99 -5.48 1.43
CA THR A 52 0.49 -5.55 1.29
C THR A 52 1.00 -6.97 1.08
N THR A 53 0.40 -7.96 1.75
CA THR A 53 0.75 -9.37 1.59
C THR A 53 0.48 -9.85 0.17
N PHE A 54 -0.72 -9.59 -0.34
CA PHE A 54 -1.05 -9.90 -1.72
C PHE A 54 -0.09 -9.19 -2.69
N SER A 55 0.11 -7.88 -2.51
CA SER A 55 1.03 -7.10 -3.34
C SER A 55 2.44 -7.69 -3.38
N SER A 56 2.96 -8.18 -2.25
CA SER A 56 4.30 -8.78 -2.18
C SER A 56 4.39 -10.13 -2.89
N ILE A 57 3.39 -10.99 -2.74
CA ILE A 57 3.33 -12.29 -3.42
C ILE A 57 3.32 -12.07 -4.94
N PHE A 58 2.52 -11.12 -5.41
CA PHE A 58 2.42 -10.81 -6.84
C PHE A 58 3.70 -10.19 -7.40
N ALA A 59 4.39 -9.34 -6.64
CA ALA A 59 5.69 -8.80 -7.04
C ALA A 59 6.72 -9.93 -7.26
N ALA A 60 6.71 -10.97 -6.42
CA ALA A 60 7.56 -12.14 -6.60
C ALA A 60 7.22 -12.92 -7.88
N ILE A 61 5.93 -13.16 -8.16
CA ILE A 61 5.46 -13.82 -9.39
C ILE A 61 5.89 -13.03 -10.64
N ILE A 62 5.77 -11.70 -10.59
CA ILE A 62 6.20 -10.82 -11.69
C ILE A 62 7.72 -10.90 -11.89
N SER A 63 8.50 -10.89 -10.80
CA SER A 63 9.96 -10.99 -10.88
C SER A 63 10.42 -12.34 -11.46
N GLU A 64 9.69 -13.41 -11.18
CA GLU A 64 9.97 -14.74 -11.72
C GLU A 64 9.68 -14.82 -13.22
N LEU A 65 8.55 -14.24 -13.66
CA LEU A 65 8.19 -14.13 -15.08
C LEU A 65 9.00 -13.07 -15.84
N TYR A 66 9.66 -12.14 -15.17
CA TYR A 66 10.53 -11.16 -15.81
C TYR A 66 11.74 -11.81 -16.49
N HIS A 67 12.16 -13.00 -16.03
CA HIS A 67 13.26 -13.75 -16.65
C HIS A 67 12.91 -14.33 -18.03
N THR A 68 11.62 -14.43 -18.41
CA THR A 68 11.20 -15.03 -19.70
C THR A 68 11.33 -14.07 -20.89
N GLY A 69 11.64 -12.78 -20.66
CA GLY A 69 12.05 -11.83 -21.71
C GLY A 69 10.93 -11.20 -22.56
N ASP A 70 9.69 -11.66 -22.42
CA ASP A 70 8.56 -11.17 -23.22
C ASP A 70 7.78 -10.02 -22.54
N ARG A 71 8.10 -8.79 -22.93
CA ARG A 71 7.66 -7.56 -22.26
C ARG A 71 6.20 -7.19 -22.49
N GLU A 72 5.63 -7.59 -23.63
CA GLU A 72 4.22 -7.30 -23.94
C GLU A 72 3.30 -8.18 -23.08
N THR A 73 3.69 -9.45 -22.93
CA THR A 73 3.06 -10.41 -22.02
C THR A 73 3.20 -9.95 -20.57
N LEU A 74 4.35 -9.39 -20.19
CA LEU A 74 4.59 -8.85 -18.85
C LEU A 74 3.67 -7.67 -18.52
N ALA A 75 3.47 -6.73 -19.45
CA ALA A 75 2.58 -5.58 -19.27
C ALA A 75 1.10 -5.99 -19.15
N LYS A 76 0.66 -6.95 -19.96
CA LYS A 76 -0.71 -7.51 -19.88
C LYS A 76 -0.94 -8.23 -18.55
N MET A 77 -0.01 -9.09 -18.13
CA MET A 77 -0.12 -9.80 -16.85
C MET A 77 -0.06 -8.84 -15.64
N TYR A 78 0.76 -7.79 -15.70
CA TYR A 78 0.78 -6.76 -14.66
C TYR A 78 -0.57 -6.04 -14.54
N ALA A 79 -1.19 -5.69 -15.67
CA ALA A 79 -2.51 -5.07 -15.71
C ALA A 79 -3.58 -6.02 -15.15
N ASP A 80 -3.56 -7.30 -15.54
CA ASP A 80 -4.51 -8.30 -15.05
C ASP A 80 -4.38 -8.52 -13.54
N ILE A 81 -3.17 -8.74 -13.04
CA ILE A 81 -2.90 -8.92 -11.61
C ILE A 81 -3.36 -7.71 -10.79
N THR A 82 -3.04 -6.50 -11.27
CA THR A 82 -3.49 -5.26 -10.61
C THR A 82 -5.01 -5.18 -10.58
N ARG A 83 -5.69 -5.63 -11.64
CA ARG A 83 -7.15 -5.72 -11.70
C ARG A 83 -7.71 -6.72 -10.69
N TRP A 84 -7.09 -7.90 -10.55
CA TRP A 84 -7.48 -8.91 -9.56
C TRP A 84 -7.31 -8.42 -8.12
N ILE A 85 -6.21 -7.73 -7.82
CA ILE A 85 -5.96 -7.12 -6.51
C ILE A 85 -7.06 -6.12 -6.18
N VAL A 86 -7.37 -5.23 -7.13
CA VAL A 86 -8.44 -4.22 -6.96
C VAL A 86 -9.79 -4.89 -6.77
N SER A 87 -10.13 -5.90 -7.58
CA SER A 87 -11.37 -6.65 -7.46
C SER A 87 -11.51 -7.41 -6.13
N LEU A 88 -10.41 -7.82 -5.48
CA LEU A 88 -10.44 -8.48 -4.17
C LEU A 88 -10.44 -7.49 -3.00
N THR A 89 -9.79 -6.33 -3.16
CA THR A 89 -9.68 -5.33 -2.09
C THR A 89 -10.84 -4.34 -2.04
N LEU A 90 -11.50 -4.08 -3.18
CA LEU A 90 -12.76 -3.34 -3.26
C LEU A 90 -13.85 -3.89 -2.34
N PRO A 91 -14.25 -5.18 -2.43
CA PRO A 91 -15.33 -5.72 -1.61
C PRO A 91 -14.96 -5.71 -0.12
N LEU A 92 -13.70 -5.96 0.22
CA LEU A 92 -13.21 -5.87 1.61
C LEU A 92 -13.40 -4.45 2.17
N ALA A 93 -13.02 -3.45 1.40
CA ALA A 93 -13.15 -2.07 1.83
C ALA A 93 -14.61 -1.58 1.85
N ILE A 94 -15.44 -2.01 0.90
CA ILE A 94 -16.89 -1.76 0.93
C ILE A 94 -17.50 -2.38 2.19
N TRP A 95 -17.10 -3.61 2.55
CA TRP A 95 -17.59 -4.28 3.75
C TRP A 95 -17.24 -3.51 5.03
N MET A 96 -16.02 -2.96 5.12
CA MET A 96 -15.62 -2.09 6.23
C MET A 96 -16.41 -0.78 6.32
N LEU A 97 -16.76 -0.20 5.16
CA LEU A 97 -17.53 1.05 5.09
C LEU A 97 -19.02 0.84 5.35
N ALA A 98 -19.57 -0.30 4.93
CA ALA A 98 -20.98 -0.64 5.11
C ALA A 98 -21.30 -1.13 6.52
N PHE A 99 -20.36 -1.82 7.18
CA PHE A 99 -20.57 -2.46 8.47
C PHE A 99 -19.55 -2.09 9.56
N PRO A 100 -19.23 -0.79 9.76
CA PRO A 100 -18.23 -0.39 10.75
C PRO A 100 -18.68 -0.70 12.18
N GLU A 101 -19.98 -0.58 12.47
CA GLU A 101 -20.53 -0.88 13.80
C GLU A 101 -20.44 -2.38 14.13
N GLN A 102 -20.73 -3.29 13.18
CA GLN A 102 -20.56 -4.72 13.43
C GLN A 102 -19.10 -5.07 13.73
N ILE A 103 -18.17 -4.53 12.94
CA ILE A 103 -16.74 -4.80 13.10
C ILE A 103 -16.26 -4.29 14.46
N LEU A 104 -16.65 -3.07 14.85
CA LEU A 104 -16.31 -2.49 16.15
C LEU A 104 -17.00 -3.21 17.31
N SER A 105 -18.21 -3.75 17.11
CA SER A 105 -18.95 -4.47 18.16
C SER A 105 -18.25 -5.74 18.64
N ILE A 106 -17.42 -6.36 17.80
CA ILE A 106 -16.59 -7.53 18.15
C ILE A 106 -15.62 -7.17 19.30
N PHE A 107 -15.14 -5.93 19.32
CA PHE A 107 -14.25 -5.42 20.36
C PHE A 107 -15.00 -4.89 21.59
N GLY A 108 -16.31 -4.68 21.48
CA GLY A 108 -17.19 -4.21 22.56
C GLY A 108 -18.16 -3.13 22.08
N LYS A 109 -19.37 -3.11 22.67
CA LYS A 109 -20.42 -2.14 22.29
C LYS A 109 -20.01 -0.69 22.49
N GLU A 110 -19.14 -0.40 23.46
CA GLU A 110 -18.65 0.95 23.70
C GLU A 110 -17.90 1.53 22.49
N TYR A 111 -17.23 0.69 21.71
CA TYR A 111 -16.44 1.11 20.55
C TYR A 111 -17.28 1.43 19.30
N THR A 112 -18.58 1.11 19.30
CA THR A 112 -19.48 1.46 18.19
C THR A 112 -19.60 2.97 17.97
N GLN A 113 -19.34 3.78 19.00
CA GLN A 113 -19.27 5.24 18.89
C GLN A 113 -18.10 5.71 17.99
N ALA A 114 -17.08 4.87 17.79
CA ALA A 114 -15.93 5.16 16.94
C ALA A 114 -16.20 4.96 15.43
N LYS A 115 -17.43 4.66 15.02
CA LYS A 115 -17.78 4.39 13.61
C LYS A 115 -17.29 5.45 12.63
N TYR A 116 -17.38 6.73 13.01
CA TYR A 116 -16.94 7.84 12.16
C TYR A 116 -15.42 7.86 12.01
N VAL A 117 -14.68 7.48 13.05
CA VAL A 117 -13.22 7.36 13.02
C VAL A 117 -12.82 6.24 12.06
N LEU A 118 -13.47 5.07 12.16
CA LEU A 118 -13.21 3.95 11.26
C LEU A 118 -13.55 4.30 9.80
N MET A 119 -14.66 4.99 9.55
CA MET A 119 -15.01 5.47 8.20
C MET A 119 -13.95 6.45 7.65
N PHE A 120 -13.51 7.42 8.45
CA PHE A 120 -12.51 8.40 8.03
C PHE A 120 -11.16 7.73 7.72
N LEU A 121 -10.73 6.80 8.56
CA LEU A 121 -9.54 6.00 8.33
C LEU A 121 -9.68 5.13 7.07
N ALA A 122 -10.83 4.47 6.87
CA ALA A 122 -11.07 3.65 5.69
C ALA A 122 -11.00 4.47 4.39
N ILE A 123 -11.54 5.69 4.38
CA ILE A 123 -11.41 6.62 3.24
C ILE A 123 -9.95 7.00 3.01
N GLY A 124 -9.21 7.31 4.08
CA GLY A 124 -7.77 7.60 4.00
C GLY A 124 -6.95 6.44 3.43
N GLN A 125 -7.26 5.20 3.84
CA GLN A 125 -6.63 4.00 3.29
C GLN A 125 -7.00 3.77 1.82
N TRP A 126 -8.24 4.07 1.44
CA TRP A 126 -8.67 4.04 0.04
C TRP A 126 -7.88 4.99 -0.84
N TRP A 127 -7.70 6.23 -0.36
CA TRP A 127 -6.87 7.24 -1.02
C TRP A 127 -5.43 6.77 -1.17
N ARG A 128 -4.85 6.20 -0.11
CA ARG A 128 -3.50 5.61 -0.13
C ARG A 128 -3.39 4.52 -1.19
N SER A 129 -4.34 3.59 -1.24
CA SER A 129 -4.39 2.52 -2.24
C SER A 129 -4.50 3.06 -3.68
N TRP A 130 -5.18 4.19 -3.87
CA TRP A 130 -5.24 4.86 -5.18
C TRP A 130 -3.86 5.40 -5.60
N GLY A 131 -3.11 5.99 -4.67
CA GLY A 131 -1.74 6.48 -4.93
C GLY A 131 -0.71 5.38 -5.20
N GLU A 132 -0.81 4.23 -4.52
CA GLU A 132 0.10 3.09 -4.75
C GLU A 132 -0.06 2.48 -6.17
N ARG A 133 -1.26 2.53 -6.76
CA ARG A 133 -1.49 2.12 -8.15
C ARG A 133 -0.70 2.95 -9.18
N GLY A 134 -0.63 4.27 -8.97
CA GLY A 134 0.12 5.17 -9.85
C GLY A 134 1.63 4.95 -9.80
N ARG A 135 2.17 4.52 -8.66
CA ARG A 135 3.59 4.18 -8.52
C ARG A 135 4.00 2.95 -9.34
N GLY A 136 3.12 1.95 -9.41
CA GLY A 136 3.33 0.77 -10.26
C GLY A 136 3.48 1.15 -11.74
N LEU A 137 2.50 1.89 -12.28
CA LEU A 137 2.52 2.32 -13.68
C LEU A 137 3.69 3.25 -14.02
N SER A 138 3.96 4.26 -13.19
CA SER A 138 5.05 5.22 -13.41
C SER A 138 6.44 4.57 -13.33
N SER A 139 6.62 3.52 -12.54
CA SER A 139 7.88 2.76 -12.51
C SER A 139 8.11 1.96 -13.80
N LEU A 140 7.04 1.43 -14.39
CA LEU A 140 7.08 0.77 -15.70
C LEU A 140 7.37 1.80 -16.79
N GLU A 141 6.71 2.95 -16.77
CA GLU A 141 6.91 4.03 -17.75
C GLU A 141 8.33 4.63 -17.67
N GLY A 142 8.84 4.89 -16.46
CA GLY A 142 10.22 5.34 -16.26
C GLY A 142 11.27 4.31 -16.70
N SER A 143 10.95 3.01 -16.65
CA SER A 143 11.82 1.95 -17.19
C SER A 143 11.83 1.92 -18.73
N LEU A 144 10.74 2.37 -19.37
CA LEU A 144 10.63 2.51 -20.82
C LEU A 144 11.36 3.76 -21.30
N GLU A 145 11.18 4.91 -20.64
CA GLU A 145 11.88 6.17 -20.98
C GLU A 145 13.40 6.04 -20.84
N LYS A 146 13.89 5.44 -19.74
CA LYS A 146 15.34 5.21 -19.55
C LYS A 146 15.93 4.32 -20.65
N LYS A 147 15.17 3.37 -21.21
CA LYS A 147 15.66 2.53 -22.32
C LYS A 147 15.60 3.24 -23.68
N VAL A 148 14.61 4.10 -23.93
CA VAL A 148 14.54 4.92 -25.15
C VAL A 148 15.67 5.95 -25.19
N TYR A 149 15.99 6.55 -24.04
CA TYR A 149 17.14 7.45 -23.92
C TYR A 149 18.47 6.69 -24.09
N ASN A 150 18.60 5.51 -23.47
CA ASN A 150 19.81 4.69 -23.59
C ASN A 150 20.00 4.13 -25.01
N SER A 151 18.93 3.77 -25.74
CA SER A 151 19.05 3.24 -27.11
C SER A 151 19.40 4.31 -28.15
N ARG A 152 19.03 5.58 -27.93
CA ARG A 152 19.49 6.71 -28.76
C ARG A 152 20.95 7.08 -28.49
N SER A 153 21.45 6.86 -27.28
CA SER A 153 22.86 7.11 -26.97
C SER A 153 23.81 6.05 -27.54
N PHE A 154 23.33 4.81 -27.75
CA PHE A 154 24.15 3.73 -28.31
C PHE A 154 24.35 3.83 -29.83
N SER A 155 23.43 4.48 -30.56
CA SER A 155 23.57 4.69 -32.01
C SER A 155 24.41 5.91 -32.40
N LEU A 156 24.77 6.77 -31.44
CA LEU A 156 25.58 7.98 -31.67
C LEU A 156 27.07 7.81 -31.32
N GLY A 157 27.45 6.70 -30.67
CA GLY A 157 28.84 6.36 -30.35
C GLY A 157 29.54 5.43 -31.36
N PHE A 158 28.85 5.02 -32.44
CA PHE A 158 29.40 4.12 -33.47
C PHE A 158 29.72 4.83 -34.81
N PHE A 159 29.60 6.16 -34.85
CA PHE A 159 29.89 6.98 -36.03
C PHE A 159 30.89 8.12 -35.76
N ALA A 160 31.68 8.03 -34.70
CA ALA A 160 32.80 8.94 -34.41
C ALA A 160 34.11 8.18 -34.30
#